data_AF-A0AAI8CML8-F1
#
_entry.id   AF-A0AAI8CML8-F1
#
_cell.length_a   1.000
_cell.length_b   1.000
_cell.length_c   1.000
_cell.angle_alpha   90.00
_cell.angle_beta   90.00
_cell.angle_gamma   90.00
#
_symmetry.space_group_name_H-M   'P 1'
#
loop_
_entity.id
_entity.type
_entity.pdbx_description
1 polymer ?
#
loop_
_entity_poly.entity_id
_entity_poly.type
_entity_poly.pdbx_seq_one_letter_code
_entity_poly.pdbx_strand_id
1 'polypeptide(L)'
;MKRIKTLHTHALGLNASISLIALMLLILPVVTSIAGTVIPTRLGIERIELTGEIKVDGKNYPFKFIDGMLLDDGKRNITYNGQKFTVEVKTVPDQIRLNGSTEVYTYVFDSTVTFLDPNVRALKPLSRSNEIKLSDKFYLAVASDEFGNVADVAFVPPTLEKLDILDSQNPITNISGRKFLLSSKSPYRIISKTVLPEKSALILESGVTVISALNAELNIKGTLVTTGLVSFLGSGRLNVSENGSAYISAIGPEMDITSDRGALIFVDASNFRSIDANLTNFVVIRKTSLSKVSINGAYAVYIIDSTIDELQIQNCGHVVINNSAANIFNVGLLSKVISYNSQFDKLLVSDLSSVSLISSKVSTLNTSKGSVLKFKSSSLKSAKVENYAVLYLFKTTIDQLNVGNGKYYQIESNVKKVVKISEE
;
A
#
# COMPACT_ATOMS: atom_id res chain seq x y z
N MET A 1 -35.04 38.49 57.18
CA MET A 1 -36.37 38.34 56.53
C MET A 1 -36.31 37.05 55.71
N LYS A 2 -36.92 35.91 56.10
CA LYS A 2 -38.35 35.51 55.98
C LYS A 2 -38.93 35.91 54.60
N ARG A 3 -39.60 35.08 53.78
CA ARG A 3 -40.00 33.65 53.77
C ARG A 3 -40.85 33.45 52.48
N ILE A 4 -41.07 32.18 52.05
CA ILE A 4 -42.27 31.62 51.33
C ILE A 4 -42.27 31.76 49.78
N LYS A 5 -42.11 30.66 49.01
CA LYS A 5 -43.09 29.62 48.52
C LYS A 5 -44.08 30.19 47.49
N THR A 6 -44.42 29.59 46.34
CA THR A 6 -45.02 28.25 46.02
C THR A 6 -45.12 28.20 44.47
N LEU A 7 -44.69 27.20 43.68
CA LEU A 7 -45.18 25.83 43.41
C LEU A 7 -46.66 25.70 43.01
N HIS A 8 -46.93 25.30 41.74
CA HIS A 8 -47.96 24.35 41.28
C HIS A 8 -47.95 24.23 39.72
N THR A 9 -47.53 23.09 39.12
CA THR A 9 -48.32 21.90 38.64
C THR A 9 -49.24 22.19 37.44
N HIS A 10 -49.49 21.35 36.43
CA HIS A 10 -49.07 20.01 35.95
C HIS A 10 -49.76 19.80 34.57
N ALA A 11 -49.44 18.69 33.91
CA ALA A 11 -50.26 17.92 32.93
C ALA A 11 -50.28 18.45 31.48
N LEU A 12 -49.77 17.74 30.46
CA LEU A 12 -50.02 16.37 29.92
C LEU A 12 -50.83 16.46 28.61
N GLY A 13 -50.39 15.72 27.59
CA GLY A 13 -51.06 15.55 26.28
C GLY A 13 -50.02 15.61 25.15
N LEU A 14 -49.18 14.61 24.93
CA LEU A 14 -49.44 13.28 24.32
C LEU A 14 -49.85 13.35 22.83
N ASN A 15 -49.03 12.64 22.03
CA ASN A 15 -49.28 12.08 20.69
C ASN A 15 -49.16 12.97 19.44
N ALA A 16 -48.06 12.80 18.70
CA ALA A 16 -48.11 12.09 17.42
C ALA A 16 -46.71 11.68 16.94
N SER A 17 -46.52 10.38 16.85
CA SER A 17 -45.41 9.60 16.32
C SER A 17 -45.29 9.68 14.79
N ILE A 18 -44.10 9.96 14.26
CA ILE A 18 -43.57 9.46 12.98
C ILE A 18 -42.04 9.33 13.18
N SER A 19 -41.51 8.16 13.58
CA SER A 19 -41.00 7.14 12.66
C SER A 19 -40.10 7.71 11.55
N LEU A 20 -38.80 7.82 11.80
CA LEU A 20 -37.84 7.33 10.81
C LEU A 20 -36.62 6.77 11.53
N ILE A 21 -36.62 5.45 11.60
CA ILE A 21 -35.50 4.59 11.93
C ILE A 21 -34.37 4.90 10.95
N ALA A 22 -33.33 5.63 11.38
CA ALA A 22 -32.04 5.59 10.72
C ALA A 22 -31.30 4.36 11.26
N LEU A 23 -31.66 3.19 10.73
CA LEU A 23 -30.91 1.97 10.90
C LEU A 23 -29.54 2.20 10.24
N MET A 24 -28.55 2.55 11.04
CA MET A 24 -27.16 2.50 10.62
C MET A 24 -26.84 1.02 10.41
N LEU A 25 -27.05 0.52 9.20
CA LEU A 25 -26.58 -0.78 8.75
C LEU A 25 -25.04 -0.71 8.78
N LEU A 26 -24.47 -1.07 9.93
CA LEU A 26 -23.17 -1.73 9.96
C LEU A 26 -23.32 -2.95 9.05
N ILE A 27 -22.79 -2.87 7.83
CA ILE A 27 -22.57 -4.05 6.98
C ILE A 27 -21.45 -4.84 7.66
N LEU A 28 -21.78 -5.50 8.77
CA LEU A 28 -21.03 -6.63 9.26
C LEU A 28 -21.21 -7.74 8.21
N PRO A 29 -20.14 -8.43 7.80
CA PRO A 29 -20.31 -9.64 6.99
C PRO A 29 -21.22 -10.58 7.78
N VAL A 30 -22.40 -10.88 7.23
CA VAL A 30 -23.31 -11.87 7.82
C VAL A 30 -22.62 -13.21 7.70
N VAL A 31 -22.06 -13.66 8.82
CA VAL A 31 -21.43 -14.96 8.97
C VAL A 31 -22.54 -15.98 9.21
N THR A 32 -22.81 -16.83 8.22
CA THR A 32 -23.59 -18.05 8.46
C THR A 32 -22.67 -19.09 9.05
N SER A 33 -22.67 -19.22 10.39
CA SER A 33 -21.82 -20.17 11.11
C SER A 33 -22.43 -21.56 11.13
N ILE A 34 -21.65 -22.57 10.76
CA ILE A 34 -22.01 -23.97 10.93
C ILE A 34 -20.71 -24.63 11.41
N ALA A 35 -20.75 -25.19 12.62
CA ALA A 35 -19.67 -25.89 13.31
C ALA A 35 -18.25 -25.68 12.72
N GLY A 36 -17.62 -24.56 13.09
CA GLY A 36 -16.16 -24.39 13.02
C GLY A 36 -15.56 -23.85 11.73
N THR A 37 -16.30 -23.65 10.63
CA THR A 37 -15.73 -22.99 9.44
C THR A 37 -16.73 -22.05 8.77
N VAL A 38 -16.32 -20.80 8.58
CA VAL A 38 -17.15 -19.72 8.05
C VAL A 38 -16.78 -19.47 6.60
N ILE A 39 -17.70 -19.71 5.68
CA ILE A 39 -17.57 -19.23 4.30
C ILE A 39 -18.04 -17.77 4.28
N PRO A 40 -17.17 -16.82 3.90
CA PRO A 40 -17.53 -15.41 3.90
C PRO A 40 -18.47 -15.10 2.73
N THR A 41 -19.29 -14.08 2.89
CA THR A 41 -20.13 -13.56 1.80
C THR A 41 -19.32 -12.78 0.75
N ARG A 42 -18.10 -12.36 1.09
CA ARG A 42 -17.16 -11.62 0.24
C ARG A 42 -15.78 -12.25 0.31
N LEU A 43 -15.17 -12.50 -0.84
CA LEU A 43 -13.86 -13.15 -0.94
C LEU A 43 -12.93 -12.36 -1.87
N GLY A 44 -11.85 -11.83 -1.28
CA GLY A 44 -10.72 -11.24 -1.99
C GLY A 44 -9.66 -12.27 -2.36
N ILE A 45 -8.39 -11.92 -2.16
CA ILE A 45 -7.22 -12.74 -2.51
C ILE A 45 -6.86 -13.77 -1.42
N GLU A 46 -7.57 -13.73 -0.30
CA GLU A 46 -7.33 -14.58 0.84
C GLU A 46 -7.71 -16.05 0.58
N ARG A 47 -6.97 -16.95 1.22
CA ARG A 47 -7.21 -18.39 1.19
C ARG A 47 -7.89 -18.81 2.49
N ILE A 48 -8.94 -19.62 2.37
CA ILE A 48 -9.73 -20.15 3.48
C ILE A 48 -9.69 -21.67 3.42
N GLU A 49 -9.04 -22.29 4.41
CA GLU A 49 -9.00 -23.76 4.50
C GLU A 49 -10.37 -24.34 4.81
N LEU A 50 -10.72 -25.42 4.12
CA LEU A 50 -12.00 -26.12 4.24
C LEU A 50 -11.76 -27.63 4.21
N THR A 51 -12.14 -28.34 5.26
CA THR A 51 -11.75 -29.76 5.44
C THR A 51 -12.62 -30.76 4.67
N GLY A 52 -13.69 -30.31 4.03
CA GLY A 52 -14.73 -31.13 3.40
C GLY A 52 -14.80 -31.00 1.88
N GLU A 53 -15.82 -31.61 1.28
CA GLU A 53 -16.06 -31.51 -0.17
C GLU A 53 -16.58 -30.13 -0.55
N ILE A 54 -16.00 -29.56 -1.60
CA ILE A 54 -16.34 -28.22 -2.10
C ILE A 54 -16.82 -28.34 -3.54
N LYS A 55 -17.94 -27.70 -3.83
CA LYS A 55 -18.36 -27.43 -5.21
C LYS A 55 -18.48 -25.94 -5.44
N VAL A 56 -18.00 -25.46 -6.57
CA VAL A 56 -18.18 -24.07 -7.02
C VAL A 56 -19.04 -24.10 -8.26
N ASP A 57 -20.15 -23.37 -8.24
CA ASP A 57 -21.13 -23.30 -9.32
C ASP A 57 -21.59 -24.69 -9.81
N GLY A 58 -21.77 -25.60 -8.83
CA GLY A 58 -22.20 -26.98 -9.06
C GLY A 58 -21.10 -27.96 -9.49
N LYS A 59 -19.88 -27.49 -9.79
CA LYS A 59 -18.74 -28.32 -10.20
C LYS A 59 -17.85 -28.65 -9.01
N ASN A 60 -17.31 -29.87 -8.96
CA ASN A 60 -16.34 -30.24 -7.92
C ASN A 60 -15.10 -29.35 -8.00
N TYR A 61 -14.72 -28.79 -6.86
CA TYR A 61 -13.53 -27.95 -6.73
C TYR A 61 -12.35 -28.82 -6.27
N PRO A 62 -11.18 -28.72 -6.92
CA PRO A 62 -10.10 -29.71 -6.75
C PRO A 62 -9.29 -29.52 -5.45
N PHE A 63 -9.58 -28.49 -4.66
CA PHE A 63 -8.84 -28.17 -3.45
C PHE A 63 -9.69 -28.27 -2.19
N LYS A 64 -9.02 -28.44 -1.05
CA LYS A 64 -9.60 -28.39 0.31
C LYS A 64 -9.50 -26.99 0.93
N PHE A 65 -9.65 -25.97 0.09
CA PHE A 65 -9.67 -24.57 0.49
C PHE A 65 -10.43 -23.80 -0.59
N ILE A 66 -10.90 -22.59 -0.28
CA ILE A 66 -11.34 -21.62 -1.30
C ILE A 66 -10.38 -20.44 -1.29
N ASP A 67 -10.18 -19.85 -2.46
CA ASP A 67 -9.22 -18.78 -2.68
C ASP A 67 -9.71 -17.95 -3.86
N GLY A 68 -9.94 -16.65 -3.68
CA GLY A 68 -10.46 -15.82 -4.78
C GLY A 68 -9.50 -15.74 -5.97
N MET A 69 -8.20 -16.02 -5.79
CA MET A 69 -7.23 -16.12 -6.89
C MET A 69 -7.51 -17.30 -7.83
N LEU A 70 -8.29 -18.28 -7.40
CA LEU A 70 -8.57 -19.52 -8.14
C LEU A 70 -10.06 -19.66 -8.51
N LEU A 71 -10.81 -18.57 -8.36
CA LEU A 71 -12.23 -18.46 -8.69
C LEU A 71 -12.43 -17.26 -9.62
N ASP A 72 -13.49 -17.29 -10.43
CA ASP A 72 -13.84 -16.13 -11.22
C ASP A 72 -14.45 -15.00 -10.37
N ASP A 73 -14.17 -13.75 -10.72
CA ASP A 73 -14.78 -12.57 -10.10
C ASP A 73 -16.28 -12.47 -10.42
N GLY A 74 -17.10 -12.07 -9.45
CA GLY A 74 -18.55 -12.02 -9.50
C GLY A 74 -19.21 -12.93 -8.46
N LYS A 75 -20.54 -13.09 -8.56
CA LYS A 75 -21.31 -13.96 -7.65
C LYS A 75 -21.07 -15.43 -7.96
N ARG A 76 -20.70 -16.20 -6.93
CA ARG A 76 -20.43 -17.65 -6.98
C ARG A 76 -21.31 -18.41 -6.00
N ASN A 77 -21.75 -19.59 -6.40
CA ASN A 77 -22.47 -20.52 -5.54
C ASN A 77 -21.48 -21.57 -5.01
N ILE A 78 -21.06 -21.42 -3.76
CA ILE A 78 -20.18 -22.37 -3.08
C ILE A 78 -21.04 -23.38 -2.34
N THR A 79 -20.92 -24.66 -2.66
CA THR A 79 -21.50 -25.75 -1.85
C THR A 79 -20.41 -26.38 -1.01
N TYR A 80 -20.57 -26.39 0.30
CA TYR A 80 -19.65 -27.02 1.25
C TYR A 80 -20.43 -27.97 2.14
N ASN A 81 -20.04 -29.25 2.18
CA ASN A 81 -20.74 -30.30 2.93
C ASN A 81 -22.28 -30.31 2.71
N GLY A 82 -22.70 -30.07 1.47
CA GLY A 82 -24.12 -30.04 1.07
C GLY A 82 -24.85 -28.72 1.31
N GLN A 83 -24.26 -27.76 2.02
CA GLN A 83 -24.84 -26.43 2.26
C GLN A 83 -24.37 -25.43 1.21
N LYS A 84 -25.29 -24.59 0.74
CA LYS A 84 -25.05 -23.61 -0.32
C LYS A 84 -24.85 -22.22 0.26
N PHE A 85 -23.83 -21.53 -0.24
CA PHE A 85 -23.47 -20.16 0.11
C PHE A 85 -23.34 -19.36 -1.18
N THR A 86 -23.84 -18.13 -1.18
CA THR A 86 -23.57 -17.18 -2.25
C THR A 86 -22.45 -16.26 -1.80
N VAL A 87 -21.34 -16.30 -2.54
CA VAL A 87 -20.12 -15.54 -2.26
C VAL A 87 -19.85 -14.60 -3.41
N GLU A 88 -19.68 -13.32 -3.13
CA GLU A 88 -19.17 -12.37 -4.10
C GLU A 88 -17.64 -12.45 -4.10
N VAL A 89 -17.04 -12.68 -5.26
CA VAL A 89 -15.58 -12.75 -5.43
C VAL A 89 -15.12 -11.50 -6.17
N LYS A 90 -14.09 -10.82 -5.65
CA LYS A 90 -13.46 -9.70 -6.35
C LYS A 90 -11.99 -9.61 -6.00
N THR A 91 -11.14 -9.69 -7.02
CA THR A 91 -9.68 -9.73 -6.86
C THR A 91 -8.96 -8.58 -7.55
N VAL A 92 -9.70 -7.71 -8.24
CA VAL A 92 -9.17 -6.53 -8.91
C VAL A 92 -9.63 -5.29 -8.14
N PRO A 93 -8.74 -4.33 -7.84
CA PRO A 93 -9.13 -3.09 -7.19
C PRO A 93 -10.04 -2.25 -8.07
N ASP A 94 -10.86 -1.40 -7.44
CA ASP A 94 -11.60 -0.37 -8.16
C ASP A 94 -10.64 0.60 -8.85
N GLN A 95 -11.07 1.18 -9.97
CA GLN A 95 -10.29 2.20 -10.70
C GLN A 95 -10.45 3.57 -10.04
N ILE A 96 -10.03 3.66 -8.79
CA ILE A 96 -10.03 4.89 -8.00
C ILE A 96 -8.62 5.48 -8.03
N ARG A 97 -8.54 6.79 -8.19
CA ARG A 97 -7.31 7.57 -8.01
C ARG A 97 -7.58 8.69 -7.03
N LEU A 98 -6.73 8.78 -6.02
CA LEU A 98 -6.89 9.73 -4.94
C LEU A 98 -6.24 11.06 -5.30
N ASN A 99 -7.06 12.07 -5.46
CA ASN A 99 -6.68 13.47 -5.41
C ASN A 99 -7.50 14.09 -4.29
N GLY A 100 -6.82 14.62 -3.28
CA GLY A 100 -7.49 15.30 -2.18
C GLY A 100 -7.39 16.80 -2.35
N SER A 101 -8.30 17.53 -1.71
CA SER A 101 -8.21 18.98 -1.60
C SER A 101 -8.50 19.42 -0.18
N THR A 102 -7.96 20.58 0.18
CA THR A 102 -8.22 21.18 1.49
C THR A 102 -9.42 22.12 1.38
N GLU A 103 -10.47 21.81 2.13
CA GLU A 103 -11.64 22.66 2.34
C GLU A 103 -11.60 23.20 3.77
N VAL A 104 -11.17 24.46 3.92
CA VAL A 104 -10.97 25.12 5.22
C VAL A 104 -9.97 24.35 6.09
N TYR A 105 -10.44 23.53 7.03
CA TYR A 105 -9.65 22.72 7.98
C TYR A 105 -9.88 21.21 7.80
N THR A 106 -10.48 20.81 6.69
CA THR A 106 -10.80 19.43 6.35
C THR A 106 -10.13 19.06 5.05
N TYR A 107 -9.58 17.85 4.98
CA TYR A 107 -9.09 17.28 3.74
C TYR A 107 -10.12 16.29 3.21
N VAL A 108 -10.54 16.49 1.96
CA VAL A 108 -11.66 15.78 1.35
C VAL A 108 -11.20 15.02 0.11
N PHE A 109 -11.72 13.81 -0.06
CA PHE A 109 -11.59 12.97 -1.25
C PHE A 109 -12.96 12.66 -1.86
N ASP A 110 -12.99 12.41 -3.16
CA ASP A 110 -14.22 12.01 -3.88
C ASP A 110 -14.69 10.58 -3.56
N SER A 111 -13.88 9.80 -2.85
CA SER A 111 -14.16 8.41 -2.52
C SER A 111 -13.85 8.13 -1.05
N THR A 112 -14.51 7.12 -0.49
CA THR A 112 -14.22 6.66 0.87
C THR A 112 -12.83 6.05 0.95
N VAL A 113 -12.02 6.56 1.86
CA VAL A 113 -10.66 6.09 2.13
C VAL A 113 -10.52 5.61 3.57
N THR A 114 -9.51 4.79 3.81
CA THR A 114 -9.07 4.43 5.16
C THR A 114 -7.91 5.32 5.57
N PHE A 115 -8.07 6.06 6.66
CA PHE A 115 -7.02 6.92 7.21
C PHE A 115 -6.14 6.15 8.19
N LEU A 116 -4.81 6.29 8.05
CA LEU A 116 -3.80 5.63 8.87
C LEU A 116 -2.81 6.64 9.45
N ASP A 117 -2.33 6.38 10.67
CA ASP A 117 -1.20 7.10 11.27
C ASP A 117 0.10 6.36 10.96
N PRO A 118 1.01 6.91 10.13
CA PRO A 118 2.25 6.24 9.75
C PRO A 118 3.22 6.02 10.92
N ASN A 119 3.05 6.74 12.04
CA ASN A 119 3.85 6.55 13.24
C ASN A 119 3.46 5.28 14.01
N VAL A 120 2.28 4.71 13.72
CA VAL A 120 1.82 3.47 14.31
C VAL A 120 2.12 2.35 13.34
N ARG A 121 3.03 1.43 13.71
CA ARG A 121 3.39 0.24 12.93
C ARG A 121 2.26 -0.82 12.93
N ALA A 122 1.07 -0.43 12.49
CA ALA A 122 -0.12 -1.26 12.41
C ALA A 122 -1.05 -0.74 11.29
N LEU A 123 -1.77 -1.62 10.59
CA LEU A 123 -2.83 -1.24 9.65
C LEU A 123 -4.14 -0.90 10.41
N LYS A 124 -4.03 -0.27 11.58
CA LYS A 124 -5.17 0.10 12.41
C LYS A 124 -5.79 1.39 11.84
N PRO A 125 -7.04 1.35 11.34
CA PRO A 125 -7.68 2.55 10.82
C PRO A 125 -7.90 3.57 11.93
N LEU A 126 -7.59 4.84 11.65
CA LEU A 126 -8.06 5.97 12.44
C LEU A 126 -9.56 6.18 12.22
N SER A 127 -9.97 6.12 10.96
CA SER A 127 -11.34 6.25 10.50
C SER A 127 -11.45 5.75 9.04
N ARG A 128 -12.68 5.48 8.60
CA ARG A 128 -13.02 5.23 7.21
C ARG A 128 -14.07 6.24 6.80
N SER A 129 -13.70 7.19 5.93
CA SER A 129 -14.52 8.35 5.56
C SER A 129 -14.02 8.90 4.22
N ASN A 130 -14.78 9.81 3.61
CA ASN A 130 -14.31 10.63 2.49
C ASN A 130 -13.51 11.86 2.96
N GLU A 131 -13.57 12.19 4.25
CA GLU A 131 -12.94 13.39 4.80
C GLU A 131 -12.26 13.15 6.16
N ILE A 132 -11.27 13.98 6.48
CA ILE A 132 -10.61 14.04 7.78
C ILE A 132 -10.26 15.48 8.17
N LYS A 133 -10.44 15.82 9.44
CA LYS A 133 -9.99 17.11 9.97
C LYS A 133 -8.46 17.17 9.97
N LEU A 134 -7.90 18.24 9.41
CA LEU A 134 -6.47 18.49 9.41
C LEU A 134 -5.94 18.67 10.84
N SER A 135 -4.70 18.22 11.05
CA SER A 135 -3.98 18.38 12.31
C SER A 135 -2.52 18.72 12.04
N ASP A 136 -1.73 18.97 13.08
CA ASP A 136 -0.28 19.12 12.94
C ASP A 136 0.43 17.79 12.57
N LYS A 137 -0.29 16.66 12.63
CA LYS A 137 0.18 15.34 12.18
C LYS A 137 -0.17 15.09 10.72
N PHE A 138 0.60 14.18 10.13
CA PHE A 138 0.40 13.66 8.78
C PHE A 138 -0.34 12.34 8.83
N TYR A 139 -1.18 12.09 7.83
CA TYR A 139 -1.90 10.84 7.69
C TYR A 139 -1.71 10.27 6.29
N LEU A 140 -1.89 8.96 6.19
CA LEU A 140 -2.04 8.26 4.91
C LEU A 140 -3.51 7.99 4.67
N ALA A 141 -3.96 8.25 3.45
CA ALA A 141 -5.27 7.85 2.97
C ALA A 141 -5.10 6.68 1.99
N VAL A 142 -5.70 5.53 2.30
CA VAL A 142 -5.65 4.32 1.46
C VAL A 142 -7.02 4.09 0.84
N ALA A 143 -7.11 4.10 -0.48
CA ALA A 143 -8.31 3.68 -1.20
C ALA A 143 -8.30 2.16 -1.33
N SER A 144 -9.19 1.50 -0.59
CA SER A 144 -9.42 0.06 -0.71
C SER A 144 -10.90 -0.28 -0.77
N ASP A 145 -11.21 -1.28 -1.58
CA ASP A 145 -12.56 -1.80 -1.68
C ASP A 145 -12.91 -2.69 -0.46
N GLU A 146 -14.16 -3.15 -0.41
CA GLU A 146 -14.63 -4.00 0.69
C GLU A 146 -14.02 -5.43 0.69
N PHE A 147 -13.25 -5.79 -0.33
CA PHE A 147 -12.55 -7.07 -0.45
C PHE A 147 -11.07 -6.94 -0.07
N GLY A 148 -10.63 -5.73 0.31
CA GLY A 148 -9.25 -5.42 0.69
C GLY A 148 -8.32 -5.11 -0.49
N ASN A 149 -8.85 -4.99 -1.72
CA ASN A 149 -8.03 -4.64 -2.87
C ASN A 149 -7.72 -3.13 -2.83
N VAL A 150 -6.43 -2.79 -2.81
CA VAL A 150 -5.96 -1.40 -2.71
C VAL A 150 -5.79 -0.81 -4.12
N ALA A 151 -6.48 0.30 -4.38
CA ALA A 151 -6.47 1.01 -5.65
C ALA A 151 -5.39 2.07 -5.73
N ASP A 152 -5.27 2.92 -4.71
CA ASP A 152 -4.35 4.06 -4.65
C ASP A 152 -4.10 4.48 -3.19
N VAL A 153 -3.07 5.30 -2.98
CA VAL A 153 -2.70 5.86 -1.68
C VAL A 153 -2.38 7.35 -1.86
N ALA A 154 -2.84 8.18 -0.94
CA ALA A 154 -2.55 9.60 -0.91
C ALA A 154 -2.02 10.05 0.45
N PHE A 155 -1.29 11.15 0.42
CA PHE A 155 -0.85 11.85 1.60
C PHE A 155 -1.91 12.87 2.03
N VAL A 156 -2.16 12.94 3.33
CA VAL A 156 -2.95 14.00 3.94
C VAL A 156 -1.97 15.03 4.52
N PRO A 157 -1.95 16.26 4.00
CA PRO A 157 -1.05 17.30 4.49
C PRO A 157 -1.38 17.68 5.94
N PRO A 158 -0.44 18.29 6.68
CA PRO A 158 -0.72 18.85 7.99
C PRO A 158 -1.43 20.19 7.82
N THR A 159 -1.90 20.78 8.92
CA THR A 159 -2.24 22.21 8.97
C THR A 159 -1.01 23.06 8.64
N LEU A 160 -1.17 24.14 7.87
CA LEU A 160 -0.07 25.08 7.56
C LEU A 160 -0.12 26.29 8.51
N GLU A 161 -0.11 26.05 9.82
CA GLU A 161 -0.17 27.09 10.85
C GLU A 161 1.13 27.18 11.65
N LYS A 162 1.41 28.36 12.23
CA LYS A 162 2.61 28.63 13.07
C LYS A 162 3.91 28.34 12.32
N LEU A 163 3.98 28.79 11.08
CA LEU A 163 5.12 28.60 10.19
C LEU A 163 6.09 29.77 10.34
N ASP A 164 7.37 29.45 10.52
CA ASP A 164 8.45 30.41 10.40
C ASP A 164 8.96 30.39 8.96
N ILE A 165 8.81 31.51 8.25
CA ILE A 165 9.37 31.65 6.90
C ILE A 165 10.88 31.75 7.03
N LEU A 166 11.59 30.86 6.34
CA LEU A 166 13.05 30.91 6.31
C LEU A 166 13.49 31.83 5.18
N ASP A 167 13.61 33.12 5.52
CA ASP A 167 14.22 34.14 4.69
C ASP A 167 15.75 34.08 4.86
N SER A 168 16.47 33.46 3.92
CA SER A 168 17.80 33.90 3.46
C SER A 168 18.48 32.86 2.57
N GLN A 169 19.42 33.36 1.75
CA GLN A 169 20.40 32.62 0.95
C GLN A 169 21.43 31.85 1.79
N ASN A 170 21.16 31.64 3.08
CA ASN A 170 22.05 30.89 3.97
C ASN A 170 21.84 29.38 3.78
N PRO A 171 22.90 28.58 3.92
CA PRO A 171 22.76 27.13 3.92
C PRO A 171 21.74 26.70 4.98
N ILE A 172 20.86 25.77 4.59
CA ILE A 172 19.89 25.15 5.50
C ILE A 172 20.70 24.46 6.60
N THR A 173 20.74 25.09 7.77
CA THR A 173 21.49 24.64 8.94
C THR A 173 20.62 24.86 10.18
N ASN A 174 20.67 23.94 11.15
CA ASN A 174 19.92 24.00 12.41
C ASN A 174 18.41 24.32 12.27
N ILE A 175 17.66 23.38 11.70
CA ILE A 175 16.20 23.51 11.57
C ILE A 175 15.56 23.27 12.94
N SER A 176 14.79 24.25 13.43
CA SER A 176 13.98 24.13 14.64
C SER A 176 12.56 24.64 14.39
N GLY A 177 11.57 24.03 15.03
CA GLY A 177 10.16 24.38 14.80
C GLY A 177 9.71 24.05 13.38
N ARG A 178 8.72 24.78 12.87
CA ARG A 178 8.15 24.55 11.53
C ARG A 178 8.70 25.60 10.56
N LYS A 179 9.67 25.23 9.74
CA LYS A 179 10.26 26.11 8.74
C LYS A 179 9.57 25.93 7.39
N PHE A 180 9.22 27.04 6.75
CA PHE A 180 8.63 27.07 5.41
C PHE A 180 9.60 27.76 4.43
N LEU A 181 9.97 27.05 3.36
CA LEU A 181 10.86 27.52 2.30
C LEU A 181 10.01 27.99 1.11
N LEU A 182 10.18 29.25 0.72
CA LEU A 182 9.42 29.88 -0.36
C LEU A 182 10.14 29.72 -1.70
N SER A 183 9.37 29.44 -2.75
CA SER A 183 9.84 29.38 -4.13
C SER A 183 10.49 30.70 -4.55
N SER A 184 9.90 31.84 -4.17
CA SER A 184 10.40 33.19 -4.45
C SER A 184 11.76 33.51 -3.82
N LYS A 185 12.22 32.69 -2.88
CA LYS A 185 13.49 32.85 -2.15
C LYS A 185 14.53 31.77 -2.52
N SER A 186 14.19 30.90 -3.47
CA SER A 186 15.09 29.89 -4.00
C SER A 186 16.24 30.53 -4.81
N PRO A 187 17.40 29.87 -4.95
CA PRO A 187 17.71 28.53 -4.43
C PRO A 187 18.19 28.53 -2.97
N TYR A 188 17.85 27.46 -2.26
CA TYR A 188 18.42 27.12 -0.95
C TYR A 188 19.61 26.16 -1.11
N ARG A 189 20.47 26.05 -0.09
CA ARG A 189 21.67 25.20 -0.15
C ARG A 189 21.77 24.25 1.02
N ILE A 190 22.12 22.98 0.79
CA ILE A 190 22.55 22.04 1.82
C ILE A 190 24.02 21.75 1.53
N ILE A 191 24.92 22.28 2.38
CA ILE A 191 26.37 22.20 2.13
C ILE A 191 27.07 21.09 2.91
N SER A 192 26.39 20.52 3.91
CA SER A 192 26.94 19.53 4.83
C SER A 192 25.81 18.71 5.46
N LYS A 193 26.17 17.86 6.44
CA LYS A 193 25.20 17.08 7.22
C LYS A 193 24.30 18.01 8.04
N THR A 194 23.02 18.04 7.68
CA THR A 194 21.98 18.82 8.35
C THR A 194 21.02 17.88 9.06
N VAL A 195 20.53 18.27 10.23
CA VAL A 195 19.56 17.48 11.00
C VAL A 195 18.26 18.27 11.12
N LEU A 196 17.15 17.59 10.85
CA LEU A 196 15.79 18.03 11.13
C LEU A 196 15.29 17.23 12.36
N PRO A 197 15.20 17.85 13.56
CA PRO A 197 14.84 17.17 14.81
C PRO A 197 13.38 16.68 14.87
N GLU A 198 13.06 15.71 15.73
CA GLU A 198 11.76 15.01 15.88
C GLU A 198 10.51 15.90 15.96
N LYS A 199 10.63 17.12 16.51
CA LYS A 199 9.50 18.07 16.66
C LYS A 199 9.51 19.21 15.65
N SER A 200 10.40 19.12 14.66
CA SER A 200 10.58 20.14 13.64
C SER A 200 10.03 19.67 12.30
N ALA A 201 9.53 20.62 11.51
CA ALA A 201 9.07 20.36 10.16
C ALA A 201 9.82 21.28 9.20
N LEU A 202 10.26 20.73 8.06
CA LEU A 202 10.75 21.49 6.93
C LEU A 202 9.75 21.33 5.80
N ILE A 203 9.11 22.43 5.40
CA ILE A 203 8.08 22.45 4.38
C ILE A 203 8.59 23.26 3.20
N LEU A 204 8.57 22.68 2.01
CA LEU A 204 9.02 23.30 0.78
C LEU A 204 7.81 23.67 -0.07
N GLU A 205 7.72 24.94 -0.46
CA GLU A 205 6.74 25.40 -1.44
C GLU A 205 7.00 24.74 -2.80
N SER A 206 5.94 24.51 -3.59
CA SER A 206 6.11 24.11 -4.99
C SER A 206 6.98 25.10 -5.74
N GLY A 207 7.91 24.60 -6.56
CA GLY A 207 8.88 25.40 -7.30
C GLY A 207 10.16 25.72 -6.53
N VAL A 208 10.27 25.32 -5.25
CA VAL A 208 11.53 25.47 -4.51
C VAL A 208 12.66 24.68 -5.18
N THR A 209 13.84 25.31 -5.24
CA THR A 209 15.08 24.65 -5.65
C THR A 209 16.05 24.55 -4.49
N VAL A 210 16.56 23.36 -4.22
CA VAL A 210 17.59 23.06 -3.21
C VAL A 210 18.84 22.55 -3.92
N ILE A 211 19.97 23.23 -3.70
CA ILE A 211 21.28 22.82 -4.21
C ILE A 211 21.99 22.04 -3.11
N SER A 212 22.28 20.76 -3.39
CA SER A 212 23.06 19.87 -2.56
C SER A 212 24.53 19.94 -2.95
N ALA A 213 25.41 20.24 -2.00
CA ALA A 213 26.84 20.05 -2.19
C ALA A 213 27.17 18.55 -2.21
N LEU A 214 28.33 18.19 -2.78
CA LEU A 214 28.80 16.81 -2.81
C LEU A 214 28.80 16.21 -1.40
N ASN A 215 28.16 15.04 -1.23
CA ASN A 215 27.99 14.33 0.04
C ASN A 215 27.16 15.06 1.11
N ALA A 216 26.36 16.07 0.74
CA ALA A 216 25.43 16.66 1.69
C ALA A 216 24.33 15.66 2.06
N GLU A 217 23.92 15.69 3.33
CA GLU A 217 22.94 14.76 3.88
C GLU A 217 21.93 15.53 4.73
N LEU A 218 20.64 15.36 4.45
CA LEU A 218 19.57 15.83 5.31
C LEU A 218 19.04 14.65 6.13
N ASN A 219 19.32 14.65 7.43
CA ASN A 219 18.84 13.65 8.38
C ASN A 219 17.50 14.10 8.96
N ILE A 220 16.44 13.37 8.60
CA ILE A 220 15.03 13.68 8.86
C ILE A 220 14.57 12.83 10.04
N LYS A 221 14.67 13.37 11.25
CA LYS A 221 14.05 12.82 12.47
C LYS A 221 12.66 13.40 12.71
N GLY A 222 12.44 14.64 12.26
CA GLY A 222 11.14 15.31 12.23
C GLY A 222 10.38 15.03 10.94
N THR A 223 9.88 16.08 10.29
CA THR A 223 9.10 15.91 9.05
C THR A 223 9.52 16.79 7.89
N LEU A 224 9.86 16.18 6.76
CA LEU A 224 10.08 16.85 5.48
C LEU A 224 8.81 16.75 4.62
N VAL A 225 8.29 17.89 4.15
CA VAL A 225 7.11 17.94 3.26
C VAL A 225 7.37 18.86 2.09
N THR A 226 7.02 18.42 0.89
CA THR A 226 6.89 19.28 -0.29
C THR A 226 5.42 19.53 -0.57
N THR A 227 5.00 20.79 -0.74
CA THR A 227 3.60 21.13 -1.06
C THR A 227 3.25 20.95 -2.54
N GLY A 228 4.25 20.72 -3.38
CA GLY A 228 4.16 20.39 -4.79
C GLY A 228 5.53 20.03 -5.31
N LEU A 229 5.72 20.03 -6.63
CA LEU A 229 6.99 19.63 -7.24
C LEU A 229 8.13 20.58 -6.84
N VAL A 230 9.25 20.04 -6.36
CA VAL A 230 10.49 20.77 -6.04
C VAL A 230 11.70 20.17 -6.79
N SER A 231 12.82 20.88 -6.81
CA SER A 231 14.05 20.43 -7.48
C SER A 231 15.20 20.29 -6.49
N PHE A 232 15.85 19.14 -6.47
CA PHE A 232 17.15 18.92 -5.81
C PHE A 232 18.24 18.85 -6.87
N LEU A 233 19.19 19.79 -6.82
CA LEU A 233 20.31 19.85 -7.76
C LEU A 233 21.60 19.38 -7.07
N GLY A 234 22.36 18.54 -7.75
CA GLY A 234 23.58 17.92 -7.22
C GLY A 234 23.31 16.61 -6.49
N SER A 235 24.40 15.93 -6.12
CA SER A 235 24.34 14.65 -5.41
C SER A 235 24.17 14.85 -3.90
N GLY A 236 23.48 13.92 -3.25
CA GLY A 236 23.21 13.98 -1.83
C GLY A 236 22.28 12.89 -1.36
N ARG A 237 21.95 12.93 -0.07
CA ARG A 237 21.09 11.93 0.57
C ARG A 237 20.04 12.57 1.47
N LEU A 238 18.81 12.08 1.35
CA LEU A 238 17.74 12.32 2.31
C LEU A 238 17.63 11.08 3.20
N ASN A 239 18.00 11.19 4.47
CA ASN A 239 18.04 10.07 5.40
C ASN A 239 16.91 10.18 6.43
N VAL A 240 15.90 9.33 6.36
CA VAL A 240 14.75 9.33 7.28
C VAL A 240 15.02 8.36 8.44
N SER A 241 15.00 8.84 9.68
CA SER A 241 15.36 8.00 10.82
C SER A 241 14.57 8.34 12.08
N GLU A 242 14.60 7.45 13.08
CA GLU A 242 14.03 7.69 14.42
C GLU A 242 12.56 8.15 14.39
N ASN A 243 11.70 7.44 13.64
CA ASN A 243 10.30 7.81 13.38
C ASN A 243 10.08 9.10 12.57
N GLY A 244 11.12 9.63 11.93
CA GLY A 244 10.98 10.72 10.98
C GLY A 244 10.06 10.37 9.81
N SER A 245 9.50 11.39 9.18
CA SER A 245 8.59 11.25 8.04
C SER A 245 9.01 12.14 6.88
N ALA A 246 8.93 11.61 5.66
CA ALA A 246 9.18 12.38 4.45
C ALA A 246 8.04 12.20 3.45
N TYR A 247 7.42 13.31 3.05
CA TYR A 247 6.57 13.41 1.88
C TYR A 247 7.26 14.27 0.84
N ILE A 248 7.61 13.66 -0.28
CA ILE A 248 8.49 14.26 -1.28
C ILE A 248 7.85 14.12 -2.66
N SER A 249 7.65 15.26 -3.31
CA SER A 249 7.40 15.37 -4.74
C SER A 249 8.51 16.20 -5.35
N ALA A 250 9.50 15.53 -5.94
CA ALA A 250 10.70 16.20 -6.37
C ALA A 250 11.43 15.56 -7.56
N ILE A 251 12.19 16.38 -8.27
CA ILE A 251 13.17 15.94 -9.26
C ILE A 251 14.56 16.06 -8.62
N GLY A 252 15.23 14.93 -8.45
CA GLY A 252 16.57 14.81 -7.90
C GLY A 252 17.26 13.53 -8.40
N PRO A 253 17.61 13.43 -9.69
CA PRO A 253 18.10 12.19 -10.30
C PRO A 253 19.46 11.72 -9.74
N GLU A 254 20.19 12.58 -9.01
CA GLU A 254 21.45 12.26 -8.34
C GLU A 254 21.30 12.09 -6.82
N MET A 255 20.08 12.20 -6.30
CA MET A 255 19.77 12.08 -4.87
C MET A 255 19.31 10.67 -4.52
N ASP A 256 19.78 10.18 -3.37
CA ASP A 256 19.27 8.96 -2.75
C ASP A 256 18.35 9.27 -1.58
N ILE A 257 17.37 8.39 -1.35
CA ILE A 257 16.58 8.38 -0.11
C ILE A 257 16.95 7.13 0.66
N THR A 258 17.40 7.28 1.90
CA THR A 258 17.64 6.17 2.81
C THR A 258 16.70 6.26 3.99
N SER A 259 16.39 5.14 4.61
CA SER A 259 15.68 5.14 5.89
C SER A 259 16.13 4.02 6.80
N ASP A 260 16.28 4.35 8.08
CA ASP A 260 16.49 3.39 9.16
C ASP A 260 15.48 3.69 10.28
N ARG A 261 14.45 2.85 10.37
CA ARG A 261 13.35 3.00 11.34
C ARG A 261 12.59 4.34 11.22
N GLY A 262 12.49 4.89 10.02
CA GLY A 262 11.58 6.00 9.72
C GLY A 262 10.09 5.58 9.85
N ALA A 263 9.21 6.54 10.12
CA ALA A 263 7.77 6.29 10.14
C ALA A 263 7.20 6.25 8.71
N LEU A 264 7.63 7.18 7.84
CA LEU A 264 7.11 7.29 6.48
C LEU A 264 8.18 7.72 5.49
N ILE A 265 8.27 7.00 4.36
CA ILE A 265 8.76 7.53 3.10
C ILE A 265 7.57 7.55 2.14
N PHE A 266 7.15 8.72 1.69
CA PHE A 266 6.15 8.90 0.64
C PHE A 266 6.79 9.71 -0.48
N VAL A 267 6.91 9.09 -1.65
CA VAL A 267 7.46 9.73 -2.85
C VAL A 267 6.36 9.76 -3.92
N ASP A 268 5.95 10.96 -4.34
CA ASP A 268 4.90 11.16 -5.36
C ASP A 268 5.42 11.96 -6.56
N ALA A 269 5.07 11.56 -7.77
CA ALA A 269 5.41 12.28 -9.00
C ALA A 269 6.89 12.72 -9.06
N SER A 270 7.80 11.81 -8.67
CA SER A 270 9.21 12.13 -8.46
C SER A 270 10.16 11.39 -9.40
N ASN A 271 11.39 11.89 -9.45
CA ASN A 271 12.51 11.22 -10.10
C ASN A 271 13.72 11.27 -9.16
N PHE A 272 14.13 10.13 -8.64
CA PHE A 272 15.26 9.96 -7.74
C PHE A 272 16.17 8.84 -8.23
N ARG A 273 17.41 8.80 -7.75
CA ARG A 273 18.33 7.71 -8.11
C ARG A 273 17.90 6.39 -7.48
N SER A 274 17.76 6.40 -6.16
CA SER A 274 17.49 5.18 -5.41
C SER A 274 16.75 5.42 -4.09
N ILE A 275 16.07 4.38 -3.62
CA ILE A 275 15.49 4.29 -2.29
C ILE A 275 16.03 3.04 -1.59
N ASP A 276 16.58 3.18 -0.39
CA ASP A 276 16.94 2.06 0.49
C ASP A 276 16.29 2.24 1.87
N ALA A 277 15.25 1.46 2.14
CA ALA A 277 14.41 1.60 3.33
C ALA A 277 14.51 0.36 4.22
N ASN A 278 15.11 0.53 5.40
CA ASN A 278 15.24 -0.51 6.41
C ASN A 278 14.32 -0.23 7.60
N LEU A 279 13.53 -1.23 7.98
CA LEU A 279 12.60 -1.21 9.12
C LEU A 279 11.63 -0.01 9.16
N THR A 280 11.40 0.65 8.02
CA THR A 280 10.49 1.80 7.90
C THR A 280 9.05 1.34 8.08
N ASN A 281 8.20 2.06 8.81
CA ASN A 281 6.83 1.59 9.00
C ASN A 281 6.07 1.56 7.66
N PHE A 282 6.02 2.69 6.96
CA PHE A 282 5.31 2.81 5.69
C PHE A 282 6.24 3.34 4.59
N VAL A 283 6.21 2.66 3.44
CA VAL A 283 6.87 3.14 2.21
C VAL A 283 5.83 3.24 1.11
N VAL A 284 5.66 4.43 0.54
CA VAL A 284 4.75 4.72 -0.57
C VAL A 284 5.56 5.31 -1.71
N ILE A 285 5.50 4.67 -2.88
CA ILE A 285 6.12 5.13 -4.12
C ILE A 285 4.99 5.25 -5.14
N ARG A 286 4.68 6.47 -5.55
CA ARG A 286 3.54 6.78 -6.41
C ARG A 286 4.00 7.60 -7.60
N LYS A 287 3.56 7.26 -8.82
CA LYS A 287 3.84 8.03 -10.05
C LYS A 287 5.32 8.36 -10.23
N THR A 288 6.21 7.45 -9.84
CA THR A 288 7.64 7.74 -9.67
C THR A 288 8.49 6.81 -10.55
N SER A 289 9.61 7.35 -11.05
CA SER A 289 10.63 6.58 -11.76
C SER A 289 11.91 6.49 -10.91
N LEU A 290 12.43 5.28 -10.72
CA LEU A 290 13.60 5.00 -9.88
C LEU A 290 14.49 3.93 -10.53
N SER A 291 15.81 4.08 -10.43
CA SER A 291 16.72 3.01 -10.89
C SER A 291 16.76 1.84 -9.90
N LYS A 292 16.75 2.13 -8.60
CA LYS A 292 16.86 1.07 -7.58
C LYS A 292 16.00 1.34 -6.36
N VAL A 293 15.27 0.31 -5.91
CA VAL A 293 14.50 0.32 -4.68
C VAL A 293 14.78 -0.96 -3.88
N SER A 294 15.28 -0.79 -2.67
CA SER A 294 15.50 -1.84 -1.69
C SER A 294 14.64 -1.53 -0.46
N ILE A 295 13.76 -2.47 -0.09
CA ILE A 295 12.92 -2.33 1.10
C ILE A 295 13.01 -3.59 1.93
N ASN A 296 13.49 -3.45 3.17
CA ASN A 296 13.66 -4.54 4.10
C ASN A 296 12.91 -4.27 5.42
N GLY A 297 12.04 -5.19 5.82
CA GLY A 297 11.39 -5.13 7.13
C GLY A 297 10.38 -4.00 7.26
N ALA A 298 9.84 -3.48 6.15
CA ALA A 298 8.78 -2.49 6.19
C ALA A 298 7.44 -3.13 6.58
N TYR A 299 6.62 -2.39 7.32
CA TYR A 299 5.34 -2.92 7.77
C TYR A 299 4.30 -2.92 6.64
N ALA A 300 4.19 -1.81 5.90
CA ALA A 300 3.38 -1.71 4.70
C ALA A 300 4.12 -0.98 3.58
N VAL A 301 4.01 -1.53 2.36
CA VAL A 301 4.62 -0.97 1.15
C VAL A 301 3.56 -0.82 0.07
N TYR A 302 3.50 0.35 -0.55
CA TYR A 302 2.60 0.65 -1.66
C TYR A 302 3.41 1.20 -2.84
N ILE A 303 3.37 0.53 -3.98
CA ILE A 303 4.03 0.98 -5.22
C ILE A 303 2.93 1.12 -6.28
N ILE A 304 2.61 2.35 -6.66
CA ILE A 304 1.45 2.67 -7.51
C ILE A 304 1.91 3.49 -8.71
N ASP A 305 1.47 3.12 -9.92
CA ASP A 305 1.73 3.87 -11.16
C ASP A 305 3.22 4.21 -11.38
N SER A 306 4.14 3.30 -11.01
CA SER A 306 5.59 3.59 -10.95
C SER A 306 6.42 2.66 -11.83
N THR A 307 7.61 3.12 -12.24
CA THR A 307 8.57 2.32 -13.02
C THR A 307 9.89 2.23 -12.26
N ILE A 308 10.37 1.01 -12.01
CA ILE A 308 11.54 0.76 -11.19
C ILE A 308 12.48 -0.23 -11.90
N ASP A 309 13.73 0.12 -12.19
CA ASP A 309 14.60 -0.85 -12.88
C ASP A 309 14.91 -2.07 -11.99
N GLU A 310 15.37 -1.86 -10.76
CA GLU A 310 15.64 -2.91 -9.78
C GLU A 310 14.79 -2.73 -8.51
N LEU A 311 13.84 -3.64 -8.27
CA LEU A 311 13.00 -3.68 -7.08
C LEU A 311 13.36 -4.89 -6.21
N GLN A 312 13.66 -4.64 -4.93
CA GLN A 312 13.94 -5.67 -3.94
C GLN A 312 13.05 -5.47 -2.70
N ILE A 313 12.26 -6.50 -2.39
CA ILE A 313 11.35 -6.54 -1.24
C ILE A 313 11.73 -7.73 -0.36
N GLN A 314 12.06 -7.44 0.90
CA GLN A 314 12.48 -8.43 1.88
C GLN A 314 11.79 -8.24 3.22
N ASN A 315 11.39 -9.33 3.89
CA ASN A 315 10.79 -9.30 5.22
C ASN A 315 9.61 -8.31 5.36
N CYS A 316 8.80 -8.16 4.31
CA CYS A 316 7.68 -7.22 4.30
C CYS A 316 6.34 -7.98 4.38
N GLY A 317 5.55 -7.70 5.41
CA GLY A 317 4.30 -8.43 5.70
C GLY A 317 3.10 -7.98 4.86
N HIS A 318 3.14 -6.78 4.28
CA HIS A 318 2.06 -6.23 3.45
C HIS A 318 2.65 -5.37 2.33
N VAL A 319 2.66 -5.89 1.10
CA VAL A 319 3.16 -5.16 -0.07
C VAL A 319 2.11 -5.19 -1.16
N VAL A 320 1.72 -4.00 -1.62
CA VAL A 320 0.83 -3.83 -2.77
C VAL A 320 1.57 -3.11 -3.89
N ILE A 321 1.51 -3.69 -5.09
CA ILE A 321 2.02 -3.09 -6.32
C ILE A 321 0.85 -2.97 -7.30
N ASN A 322 0.54 -1.77 -7.78
CA ASN A 322 -0.56 -1.56 -8.72
C ASN A 322 -0.09 -0.75 -9.93
N ASN A 323 -0.42 -1.24 -11.13
CA ASN A 323 -0.13 -0.57 -12.40
C ASN A 323 1.33 -0.09 -12.50
N SER A 324 2.27 -0.95 -12.10
CA SER A 324 3.69 -0.60 -12.03
C SER A 324 4.54 -1.57 -12.84
N ALA A 325 5.75 -1.16 -13.21
CA ALA A 325 6.67 -1.96 -13.97
C ALA A 325 8.03 -2.09 -13.28
N ALA A 326 8.65 -3.27 -13.38
CA ALA A 326 10.06 -3.42 -13.02
C ALA A 326 10.84 -4.38 -13.93
N ASN A 327 12.10 -4.05 -14.21
CA ASN A 327 12.95 -4.92 -15.03
C ASN A 327 13.37 -6.16 -14.22
N ILE A 328 13.82 -5.94 -12.97
CA ILE A 328 14.16 -7.00 -12.03
C ILE A 328 13.36 -6.79 -10.75
N PHE A 329 12.61 -7.81 -10.35
CA PHE A 329 11.86 -7.82 -9.10
C PHE A 329 12.26 -9.04 -8.25
N ASN A 330 12.88 -8.77 -7.10
CA ASN A 330 13.32 -9.76 -6.13
C ASN A 330 12.43 -9.73 -4.89
N VAL A 331 11.83 -10.86 -4.54
CA VAL A 331 11.01 -11.04 -3.34
C VAL A 331 11.62 -12.14 -2.49
N GLY A 332 11.98 -11.82 -1.25
CA GLY A 332 12.60 -12.79 -0.34
C GLY A 332 12.20 -12.60 1.12
N LEU A 333 12.73 -13.49 1.96
CA LEU A 333 12.59 -13.49 3.42
C LEU A 333 11.14 -13.33 3.90
N LEU A 334 10.26 -14.32 3.63
CA LEU A 334 8.88 -14.36 4.13
C LEU A 334 8.00 -13.15 3.73
N SER A 335 8.31 -12.50 2.61
CA SER A 335 7.53 -11.35 2.15
C SER A 335 6.18 -11.76 1.58
N LYS A 336 5.16 -10.90 1.75
CA LYS A 336 3.82 -11.09 1.16
C LYS A 336 3.52 -9.95 0.20
N VAL A 337 3.47 -10.28 -1.09
CA VAL A 337 3.27 -9.31 -2.17
C VAL A 337 1.98 -9.61 -2.92
N ILE A 338 1.20 -8.57 -3.17
CA ILE A 338 0.06 -8.58 -4.07
C ILE A 338 0.34 -7.57 -5.19
N SER A 339 0.17 -7.99 -6.43
CA SER A 339 0.42 -7.15 -7.60
C SER A 339 -0.77 -7.18 -8.57
N TYR A 340 -1.20 -6.00 -8.99
CA TYR A 340 -2.30 -5.78 -9.92
C TYR A 340 -1.81 -5.08 -11.18
N ASN A 341 -2.25 -5.55 -12.35
CA ASN A 341 -2.03 -4.88 -13.64
C ASN A 341 -0.57 -4.45 -13.87
N SER A 342 0.40 -5.24 -13.41
CA SER A 342 1.81 -4.87 -13.38
C SER A 342 2.63 -5.69 -14.37
N GLN A 343 3.81 -5.18 -14.71
CA GLN A 343 4.72 -5.83 -15.66
C GLN A 343 6.10 -6.05 -15.04
N PHE A 344 6.60 -7.29 -15.11
CA PHE A 344 7.93 -7.64 -14.62
C PHE A 344 8.72 -8.41 -15.66
N ASP A 345 9.92 -7.95 -16.02
CA ASP A 345 10.74 -8.71 -16.98
C ASP A 345 11.37 -9.94 -16.32
N LYS A 346 11.89 -9.78 -15.11
CA LYS A 346 12.42 -10.88 -14.31
C LYS A 346 11.86 -10.81 -12.89
N LEU A 347 11.11 -11.84 -12.50
CA LEU A 347 10.59 -12.02 -11.15
C LEU A 347 11.32 -13.18 -10.46
N LEU A 348 11.98 -12.89 -9.35
CA LEU A 348 12.66 -13.87 -8.50
C LEU A 348 11.94 -13.93 -7.14
N VAL A 349 11.47 -15.11 -6.76
CA VAL A 349 10.76 -15.32 -5.48
C VAL A 349 11.42 -16.43 -4.68
N SER A 350 11.78 -16.14 -3.43
CA SER A 350 12.50 -17.06 -2.55
C SER A 350 12.06 -17.02 -1.09
N ASP A 351 12.65 -17.92 -0.29
CA ASP A 351 12.60 -17.95 1.18
C ASP A 351 11.18 -17.89 1.74
N LEU A 352 10.32 -18.83 1.30
CA LEU A 352 8.94 -18.99 1.76
C LEU A 352 8.04 -17.75 1.53
N SER A 353 8.46 -16.81 0.68
CA SER A 353 7.65 -15.64 0.33
C SER A 353 6.43 -16.02 -0.49
N SER A 354 5.35 -15.25 -0.34
CA SER A 354 4.11 -15.43 -1.11
C SER A 354 3.85 -14.27 -2.05
N VAL A 355 3.60 -14.54 -3.33
CA VAL A 355 3.30 -13.50 -4.34
C VAL A 355 2.00 -13.84 -5.06
N SER A 356 1.05 -12.91 -5.06
CA SER A 356 -0.20 -13.01 -5.84
C SER A 356 -0.19 -11.96 -6.95
N LEU A 357 -0.35 -12.38 -8.20
CA LEU A 357 -0.38 -11.51 -9.37
C LEU A 357 -1.70 -11.62 -10.11
N ILE A 358 -2.35 -10.48 -10.34
CA ILE A 358 -3.64 -10.37 -11.01
C ILE A 358 -3.45 -9.51 -12.25
N SER A 359 -3.93 -10.00 -13.40
CA SER A 359 -3.89 -9.28 -14.68
C SER A 359 -2.50 -8.74 -15.03
N SER A 360 -1.44 -9.48 -14.67
CA SER A 360 -0.06 -9.03 -14.76
C SER A 360 0.71 -9.80 -15.82
N LYS A 361 1.82 -9.21 -16.29
CA LYS A 361 2.71 -9.81 -17.29
C LYS A 361 4.08 -10.08 -16.67
N VAL A 362 4.59 -11.30 -16.83
CA VAL A 362 5.93 -11.66 -16.37
C VAL A 362 6.72 -12.29 -17.52
N SER A 363 7.86 -11.73 -17.92
CA SER A 363 8.66 -12.37 -18.97
C SER A 363 9.34 -13.63 -18.43
N THR A 364 10.07 -13.53 -17.32
CA THR A 364 10.75 -14.67 -16.69
C THR A 364 10.45 -14.75 -15.20
N LEU A 365 9.94 -15.89 -14.73
CA LEU A 365 9.76 -16.21 -13.31
C LEU A 365 10.77 -17.29 -12.90
N ASN A 366 11.52 -17.05 -11.82
CA ASN A 366 12.25 -18.12 -11.13
C ASN A 366 11.83 -18.17 -9.65
N THR A 367 11.54 -19.37 -9.18
CA THR A 367 11.18 -19.62 -7.79
C THR A 367 12.28 -20.39 -7.10
N SER A 368 12.47 -20.18 -5.81
CA SER A 368 13.28 -21.08 -4.98
C SER A 368 12.78 -21.15 -3.54
N LYS A 369 13.35 -22.07 -2.76
CA LYS A 369 13.22 -22.19 -1.30
C LYS A 369 11.78 -22.07 -0.78
N GLY A 370 10.88 -22.91 -1.31
CA GLY A 370 9.52 -23.10 -0.81
C GLY A 370 8.56 -21.92 -1.00
N SER A 371 8.83 -21.03 -1.96
CA SER A 371 7.95 -19.90 -2.27
C SER A 371 6.57 -20.34 -2.78
N VAL A 372 5.54 -19.51 -2.55
CA VAL A 372 4.17 -19.74 -3.00
C VAL A 372 3.72 -18.63 -3.93
N LEU A 373 3.31 -18.98 -5.14
CA LEU A 373 2.90 -18.01 -6.13
C LEU A 373 1.50 -18.31 -6.65
N LYS A 374 0.70 -17.27 -6.86
CA LYS A 374 -0.64 -17.35 -7.43
C LYS A 374 -0.75 -16.36 -8.58
N PHE A 375 -1.18 -16.83 -9.74
CA PHE A 375 -1.43 -16.00 -10.91
C PHE A 375 -2.90 -16.12 -11.32
N LYS A 376 -3.54 -14.98 -11.52
CA LYS A 376 -4.91 -14.87 -12.03
C LYS A 376 -4.94 -13.96 -13.25
N SER A 377 -5.59 -14.42 -14.32
CA SER A 377 -5.77 -13.62 -15.56
C SER A 377 -4.46 -13.04 -16.11
N SER A 378 -3.34 -13.73 -15.91
CA SER A 378 -2.00 -13.21 -16.17
C SER A 378 -1.33 -13.91 -17.36
N SER A 379 -0.17 -13.40 -17.79
CA SER A 379 0.62 -14.04 -18.84
C SER A 379 2.09 -14.15 -18.46
N LEU A 380 2.69 -15.31 -18.70
CA LEU A 380 4.11 -15.58 -18.51
C LEU A 380 4.76 -16.09 -19.80
N LYS A 381 5.95 -15.60 -20.14
CA LYS A 381 6.73 -16.23 -21.23
C LYS A 381 7.44 -17.49 -20.71
N SER A 382 8.15 -17.38 -19.60
CA SER A 382 8.87 -18.51 -19.00
C SER A 382 8.72 -18.54 -17.48
N ALA A 383 8.52 -19.73 -16.94
CA ALA A 383 8.50 -19.97 -15.50
C ALA A 383 9.36 -21.18 -15.13
N LYS A 384 10.24 -21.02 -14.13
CA LYS A 384 11.00 -22.11 -13.51
C LYS A 384 10.50 -22.32 -12.08
N VAL A 385 9.90 -23.49 -11.83
CA VAL A 385 9.34 -23.88 -10.54
C VAL A 385 10.17 -24.99 -9.91
N GLU A 386 10.89 -24.65 -8.85
CA GLU A 386 11.86 -25.51 -8.19
C GLU A 386 11.99 -25.20 -6.69
N ASN A 387 12.76 -26.04 -6.00
CA ASN A 387 13.05 -26.04 -4.57
C ASN A 387 11.78 -26.01 -3.71
N TYR A 388 10.88 -26.98 -3.95
CA TYR A 388 9.59 -27.13 -3.25
C TYR A 388 8.64 -25.94 -3.37
N ALA A 389 8.88 -25.02 -4.32
CA ALA A 389 7.96 -23.93 -4.60
C ALA A 389 6.63 -24.44 -5.14
N VAL A 390 5.56 -23.69 -4.89
CA VAL A 390 4.20 -24.00 -5.34
C VAL A 390 3.66 -22.87 -6.21
N LEU A 391 3.24 -23.20 -7.43
CA LEU A 391 2.66 -22.26 -8.39
C LEU A 391 1.18 -22.59 -8.65
N TYR A 392 0.28 -21.65 -8.38
CA TYR A 392 -1.14 -21.77 -8.73
C TYR A 392 -1.48 -20.85 -9.90
N LEU A 393 -2.18 -21.39 -10.89
CA LEU A 393 -2.53 -20.71 -12.14
C LEU A 393 -4.06 -20.74 -12.35
N PHE A 394 -4.65 -19.56 -12.52
CA PHE A 394 -6.05 -19.41 -12.90
C PHE A 394 -6.18 -18.43 -14.06
N LYS A 395 -6.89 -18.83 -15.14
CA LYS A 395 -7.02 -18.05 -16.38
C LYS A 395 -5.70 -17.45 -16.88
N THR A 396 -4.61 -18.16 -16.67
CA THR A 396 -3.25 -17.68 -16.91
C THR A 396 -2.64 -18.42 -18.08
N THR A 397 -1.91 -17.70 -18.93
CA THR A 397 -1.17 -18.31 -20.06
C THR A 397 0.31 -18.36 -19.74
N ILE A 398 0.95 -19.50 -19.99
CA ILE A 398 2.41 -19.69 -19.87
C ILE A 398 2.94 -20.30 -21.16
N ASP A 399 3.94 -19.66 -21.79
CA ASP A 399 4.55 -20.23 -23.00
C ASP A 399 5.46 -21.43 -22.67
N GLN A 400 6.34 -21.30 -21.67
CA GLN A 400 7.20 -22.39 -21.22
C GLN A 400 7.23 -22.51 -19.69
N LEU A 401 6.93 -23.71 -19.19
CA LEU A 401 7.01 -24.05 -17.78
C LEU A 401 8.06 -25.14 -17.56
N ASN A 402 9.12 -24.82 -16.81
CA ASN A 402 10.13 -25.78 -16.39
C ASN A 402 9.91 -26.15 -14.92
N VAL A 403 9.76 -27.45 -14.62
CA VAL A 403 9.41 -27.94 -13.28
C VAL A 403 10.47 -28.91 -12.79
N GLY A 404 11.16 -28.55 -11.71
CA GLY A 404 12.05 -29.44 -10.96
C GLY A 404 11.28 -30.14 -9.83
N ASN A 405 11.81 -30.14 -8.61
CA ASN A 405 11.15 -30.64 -7.38
C ASN A 405 10.04 -29.70 -6.82
N GLY A 406 9.50 -28.80 -7.64
CA GLY A 406 8.37 -27.94 -7.28
C GLY A 406 7.01 -28.54 -7.66
N LYS A 407 5.93 -27.85 -7.32
CA LYS A 407 4.57 -28.21 -7.72
C LYS A 407 3.88 -27.05 -8.43
N TYR A 408 3.05 -27.37 -9.40
CA TYR A 408 2.14 -26.41 -9.99
C TYR A 408 0.73 -26.97 -10.10
N TYR A 409 -0.25 -26.09 -10.06
CA TYR A 409 -1.65 -26.40 -10.20
C TYR A 409 -2.27 -25.41 -11.19
N GLN A 410 -3.13 -25.91 -12.07
CA GLN A 410 -3.76 -25.08 -13.10
C GLN A 410 -5.28 -25.31 -13.13
N ILE A 411 -6.03 -24.21 -13.21
CA ILE A 411 -7.47 -24.19 -13.44
C ILE A 411 -7.71 -23.21 -14.58
N GLU A 412 -8.44 -23.63 -15.62
CA GLU A 412 -8.80 -22.79 -16.77
C GLU A 412 -7.62 -22.00 -17.38
N SER A 413 -6.42 -22.57 -17.29
CA SER A 413 -5.15 -21.95 -17.68
C SER A 413 -4.52 -22.71 -18.83
N ASN A 414 -3.70 -22.04 -19.62
CA ASN A 414 -3.06 -22.60 -20.79
C ASN A 414 -1.53 -22.60 -20.64
N VAL A 415 -0.93 -23.79 -20.54
CA VAL A 415 0.53 -23.96 -20.50
C VAL A 415 0.96 -24.65 -21.79
N LYS A 416 1.65 -23.92 -22.68
CA LYS A 416 1.96 -24.42 -24.04
C LYS A 416 3.00 -25.52 -24.03
N LYS A 417 4.05 -25.40 -23.21
CA LYS A 417 5.12 -26.41 -23.10
C LYS A 417 5.51 -26.63 -21.64
N VAL A 418 5.57 -27.89 -21.23
CA VAL A 418 6.07 -28.31 -19.92
C VAL A 418 7.36 -29.11 -20.10
N VAL A 419 8.42 -28.72 -19.38
CA VAL A 419 9.71 -29.41 -19.35
C VAL A 419 9.99 -29.84 -17.92
N LYS A 420 10.26 -31.14 -17.71
CA LYS A 420 10.71 -31.63 -16.41
C LYS A 420 12.24 -31.47 -16.32
N ILE A 421 12.71 -30.85 -15.26
CA ILE A 421 14.14 -30.73 -14.96
C ILE A 421 14.47 -31.90 -14.02
N SER A 422 15.34 -32.81 -14.46
CA SER A 422 15.95 -33.82 -13.58
C SER A 422 16.96 -33.14 -12.66
N GLU A 423 16.92 -33.43 -11.37
CA GLU A 423 17.97 -33.02 -10.43
C GLU A 423 19.27 -33.76 -10.80
N GLU A 424 20.37 -33.02 -10.93
CA GLU A 424 21.73 -33.57 -10.87
C GLU A 424 22.18 -33.70 -9.41
#